data_AF-A0A3D3LTH7-F1
#
_entry.id   AF-A0A3D3LTH7-F1
#
_cell.length_a   1.000
_cell.length_b   1.000
_cell.length_c   1.000
_cell.angle_alpha   90.00
_cell.angle_beta   90.00
_cell.angle_gamma   90.00
#
_symmetry.space_group_name_H-M   'P 1'
#
loop_
_entity.id
_entity.type
_entity.pdbx_description
1 polymer ?
#
loop_
_entity_poly.entity_id
_entity_poly.type
_entity_poly.pdbx_seq_one_letter_code
_entity_poly.pdbx_strand_id
1 'polypeptide(L)' 'MLDLTSGEKLWNMKFESRLRTSPLVWKNYLFIACDNREIYCFEFLK' A
#
# COMPACT_ATOMS: atom_id res chain seq x y z
N MET A 1 4.49 -3.78 3.76
CA MET A 1 4.76 -4.86 2.80
C MET A 1 5.72 -5.83 3.44
N LEU A 2 5.45 -7.13 3.30
CA LEU A 2 6.27 -8.19 3.89
C LEU A 2 6.81 -9.09 2.77
N ASP A 3 7.99 -9.66 3.00
CA ASP A 3 8.44 -10.80 2.23
C ASP A 3 7.53 -12.00 2.50
N LEU A 4 7.14 -12.73 1.46
CA LEU A 4 6.18 -13.83 1.56
C LEU A 4 6.78 -15.08 2.23
N THR A 5 8.10 -15.23 2.23
CA THR A 5 8.79 -16.42 2.76
C THR A 5 9.25 -16.20 4.19
N SER A 6 9.95 -15.09 4.44
CA SER A 6 10.53 -14.79 5.76
C SER A 6 9.58 -14.00 6.66
N GLY A 7 8.58 -13.33 6.10
CA GLY A 7 7.73 -12.39 6.83
C GLY A 7 8.45 -11.08 7.18
N GLU A 8 9.68 -10.87 6.67
CA GLU A 8 10.45 -9.66 6.91
C GLU A 8 9.74 -8.43 6.33
N LYS A 9 9.81 -7.30 7.02
CA LYS A 9 9.21 -6.05 6.57
C LYS A 9 10.07 -5.38 5.50
N LEU A 10 9.63 -5.46 4.24
CA LEU A 10 10.27 -4.81 3.09
C LEU A 10 10.02 -3.30 3.05
N TRP A 11 8.81 -2.87 3.40
CA TRP A 11 8.41 -1.47 3.31
C TRP A 11 7.28 -1.14 4.29
N ASN A 12 7.29 0.08 4.79
CA ASN A 12 6.24 0.62 5.65
C ASN A 12 6.09 2.13 5.43
N MET A 13 4.86 2.61 5.48
CA MET A 13 4.54 4.03 5.43
C MET A 13 3.41 4.35 6.39
N LYS A 14 3.48 5.54 6.97
CA LYS A 14 2.40 6.09 7.78
C LYS A 14 1.47 6.92 6.90
N PHE A 15 0.18 6.78 7.13
CA PHE A 15 -0.85 7.61 6.52
C PHE A 15 -1.43 8.52 7.58
N GLU A 16 -1.74 9.76 7.19
CA GLU A 16 -2.37 10.75 8.08
C GLU A 16 -3.87 10.45 8.35
N SER A 17 -4.43 9.48 7.63
CA SER A 17 -5.82 9.06 7.74
C SER A 17 -5.95 7.55 7.91
N ARG A 18 -7.12 7.09 8.37
CA ARG A 18 -7.43 5.68 8.55
C ARG A 18 -7.59 4.99 7.20
N LEU A 19 -7.08 3.76 7.15
CA LEU A 19 -7.29 2.84 6.03
C LEU A 19 -8.46 1.91 6.38
N ARG A 20 -9.58 2.02 5.65
CA ARG A 20 -10.76 1.16 5.82
C ARG A 20 -10.94 0.17 4.68
N THR A 21 -10.14 0.30 3.62
CA THR A 21 -10.28 -0.47 2.39
C THR A 21 -9.14 -1.47 2.25
N SER A 22 -9.41 -2.56 1.52
CA SER A 22 -8.34 -3.45 1.05
C SER A 22 -7.55 -2.75 -0.05
N PRO A 23 -6.20 -2.76 0.00
CA PRO A 23 -5.38 -2.26 -1.10
C PRO A 23 -5.67 -2.99 -2.41
N LEU A 24 -5.62 -2.28 -3.54
CA LEU A 24 -5.77 -2.84 -4.89
C LEU A 24 -4.41 -2.88 -5.58
N VAL A 25 -4.02 -4.05 -6.08
CA VAL A 25 -2.87 -4.18 -6.98
C VAL A 25 -3.40 -4.27 -8.42
N TRP A 26 -2.94 -3.37 -9.28
CA TRP A 26 -3.21 -3.44 -10.71
C TRP A 26 -1.97 -3.08 -11.52
N LYS A 27 -1.57 -3.99 -12.40
CA LYS A 27 -0.28 -3.92 -13.12
C LYS A 27 0.87 -3.74 -12.12
N ASN A 28 1.64 -2.67 -12.26
CA ASN A 28 2.80 -2.34 -11.44
C ASN A 28 2.49 -1.31 -10.34
N TYR A 29 1.21 -1.15 -10.00
CA TYR A 29 0.76 -0.14 -9.06
C TYR A 29 -0.03 -0.73 -7.89
N LEU A 30 0.18 -0.15 -6.71
CA LEU A 30 -0.58 -0.37 -5.50
C LEU A 30 -1.43 0.87 -5.20
N PHE A 31 -2.74 0.69 -5.14
CA PHE A 31 -3.70 1.73 -4.82
C PHE A 31 -4.24 1.55 -3.40
N ILE A 32 -4.28 2.64 -2.64
CA ILE A 32 -4.79 2.66 -1.27
C ILE A 32 -5.73 3.85 -1.13
N ALA A 33 -7.00 3.59 -0.77
CA ALA A 33 -7.99 4.61 -0.52
C ALA A 33 -8.12 4.89 0.99
N CYS A 34 -8.09 6.17 1.34
CA CYS A 34 -8.14 6.67 2.71
C CYS A 34 -9.47 7.38 3.01
N ASP A 35 -9.87 7.41 4.29
CA ASP A 35 -11.11 8.06 4.73
C ASP A 35 -11.13 9.59 4.49
N ASN A 36 -9.96 10.21 4.28
CA ASN A 36 -9.82 11.64 4.00
C ASN A 36 -10.05 12.01 2.52
N ARG A 37 -10.65 11.11 1.73
CA ARG A 37 -10.96 11.29 0.29
C ARG A 37 -9.72 11.35 -0.61
N GLU A 38 -8.58 10.87 -0.13
CA GLU A 38 -7.37 10.72 -0.93
C GLU A 38 -7.18 9.27 -1.38
N ILE A 39 -6.57 9.11 -2.56
CA ILE A 39 -6.11 7.82 -3.06
C ILE A 39 -4.61 7.94 -3.31
N TYR A 40 -3.84 7.07 -2.67
CA TYR A 40 -2.41 6.96 -2.89
C TYR A 40 -2.14 5.90 -3.95
N CYS A 41 -1.19 6.20 -4.84
CA CYS A 41 -0.72 5.28 -5.89
C CYS A 41 0.79 5.12 -5.75
N PHE A 42 1.24 3.89 -5.52
CA PHE A 42 2.67 3.54 -5.46
C PHE A 42 3.03 2.68 -6.65
N GLU A 43 4.14 2.99 -7.30
CA GLU A 43 4.73 2.14 -8.34
C GLU A 43 5.73 1.17 -7.70
N PHE A 44 5.68 -0.11 -8.09
CA PHE A 44 6.73 -1.06 -7.72
C PHE A 44 7.96 -0.80 -8.61
N LEU A 45 8.98 -0.12 -8.08
CA LEU A 45 10.27 -0.06 -8.77
C LEU A 45 10.91 -1.46 -8.74
N LYS A 46 11.41 -1.91 -9.89
CA LYS A 46 12.16 -3.16 -10.02
C LYS A 46 13.49 -3.10 -9.29
#